data_AF-A0A531LLN5-F1
#
_entry.id   AF-A0A531LLN5-F1
#
_cell.length_a   1.000
_cell.length_b   1.000
_cell.length_c   1.000
_cell.angle_alpha   90.00
_cell.angle_beta   90.00
_cell.angle_gamma   90.00
#
_symmetry.space_group_name_H-M   'P 1'
#
loop_
_entity.id
_entity.type
_entity.pdbx_description
1 polymer ?
#
loop_
_entity_poly.entity_id
_entity_poly.type
_entity_poly.pdbx_seq_one_letter_code
_entity_poly.pdbx_strand_id
1 'polypeptide(L)'
;GFVTVTLAHITLTMCFVAVVVQSRLVSFDRSLEEAAMDLGATPAKTFFQITLPVILPAIVSGWMLAFTLSLDDLVIASFTSGPGATTLP
;
A
#
# COMPACT_ATOMS: atom_id res chain seq x y z
N GLY A 1 17.24 1.54 15.94
CA GLY A 1 18.31 1.55 14.92
C GLY A 1 17.69 1.61 13.54
N PHE A 2 18.44 1.95 12.48
CA PHE A 2 17.86 2.18 11.14
C PHE A 2 16.92 1.07 10.66
N VAL A 3 17.33 -0.21 10.79
CA VAL A 3 16.51 -1.37 10.38
C VAL A 3 15.20 -1.49 11.17
N THR A 4 15.20 -1.20 12.48
CA THR A 4 13.99 -1.31 13.31
C THR A 4 12.98 -0.21 12.98
N VAL A 5 13.48 1.00 12.67
CA VAL A 5 12.65 2.12 12.22
C VAL A 5 12.05 1.80 10.85
N THR A 6 12.85 1.33 9.89
CA THR A 6 12.37 0.98 8.55
C THR A 6 11.31 -0.13 8.58
N LEU A 7 11.51 -1.18 9.38
CA LEU A 7 10.52 -2.26 9.49
C LEU A 7 9.22 -1.78 10.14
N ALA A 8 9.30 -1.00 11.23
CA ALA A 8 8.11 -0.42 11.86
C ALA A 8 7.33 0.48 10.89
N HIS A 9 8.04 1.32 10.14
CA HIS A 9 7.45 2.23 9.16
C HIS A 9 6.77 1.48 8.01
N ILE A 10 7.43 0.46 7.43
CA ILE A 10 6.86 -0.36 6.34
C ILE A 10 5.61 -1.08 6.81
N THR A 11 5.64 -1.74 7.97
CA THR A 11 4.48 -2.48 8.47
C THR A 11 3.28 -1.57 8.70
N LEU A 12 3.50 -0.39 9.28
CA LEU A 12 2.42 0.55 9.57
C LEU A 12 1.82 1.13 8.28
N THR A 13 2.66 1.67 7.39
CA THR A 13 2.19 2.25 6.12
C THR A 13 1.55 1.20 5.21
N MET A 14 2.05 -0.04 5.19
CA MET A 14 1.48 -1.13 4.40
C MET A 14 0.04 -1.46 4.84
N CYS A 15 -0.26 -1.46 6.14
CA CYS A 15 -1.62 -1.69 6.64
C CYS A 15 -2.61 -0.63 6.14
N PHE A 16 -2.23 0.65 6.18
CA PHE A 16 -3.08 1.73 5.67
C PHE A 16 -3.34 1.62 4.17
N VAL A 17 -2.29 1.39 3.37
CA VAL A 17 -2.41 1.20 1.93
C VAL A 17 -3.28 -0.01 1.61
N ALA A 18 -3.09 -1.13 2.32
CA ALA A 18 -3.87 -2.34 2.12
C ALA A 18 -5.37 -2.12 2.39
N VAL A 19 -5.73 -1.39 3.45
CA VAL A 19 -7.13 -1.07 3.76
C VAL A 19 -7.75 -0.18 2.66
N VAL A 20 -7.02 0.83 2.18
CA VAL A 20 -7.48 1.70 1.09
C VAL A 20 -7.73 0.89 -0.19
N VAL A 21 -6.78 0.04 -0.58
CA VAL A 21 -6.92 -0.82 -1.77
C VAL A 21 -8.06 -1.83 -1.60
N GLN A 22 -8.18 -2.46 -0.43
CA GLN A 22 -9.25 -3.42 -0.14
C GLN A 22 -10.64 -2.79 -0.24
N SER A 23 -10.83 -1.56 0.28
CA SER A 23 -12.11 -0.84 0.18
C SER A 23 -12.57 -0.64 -1.28
N ARG A 24 -11.61 -0.42 -2.19
CA ARG A 24 -11.87 -0.26 -3.61
C ARG A 24 -12.14 -1.59 -4.32
N LEU A 25 -11.48 -2.66 -3.91
CA LEU A 25 -11.75 -4.01 -4.41
C LEU A 25 -13.13 -4.53 -3.97
N VAL A 26 -13.60 -4.20 -2.77
CA VAL A 26 -14.95 -4.60 -2.31
C VAL A 26 -16.05 -3.92 -3.13
N SER A 27 -15.79 -2.70 -3.59
CA SER A 27 -16.74 -1.94 -4.42
C SER A 27 -16.65 -2.28 -5.91
N PHE A 28 -15.70 -3.12 -6.31
CA PHE A 28 -15.44 -3.48 -7.70
C PHE A 28 -16.35 -4.63 -8.14
N ASP A 29 -16.99 -4.45 -9.30
CA ASP A 29 -17.78 -5.50 -9.92
C ASP A 29 -16.86 -6.53 -10.60
N ARG A 30 -16.87 -7.76 -10.06
CA ARG A 30 -16.08 -8.88 -10.58
C ARG A 30 -16.60 -9.42 -11.92
N SER A 31 -17.77 -8.99 -12.37
CA SER A 31 -18.36 -9.43 -13.64
C SER A 31 -17.44 -9.17 -14.85
N LEU A 32 -16.64 -8.10 -14.81
CA LEU A 32 -15.67 -7.77 -15.87
C LEU A 32 -14.48 -8.75 -15.89
N GLU A 33 -14.05 -9.20 -14.71
CA GLU A 33 -12.98 -10.19 -14.55
C GLU A 33 -13.45 -11.56 -15.06
N GLU A 34 -14.67 -11.96 -14.67
CA GLU A 34 -15.32 -13.20 -15.08
C GLU A 34 -15.55 -13.22 -16.60
N ALA A 35 -16.11 -12.16 -17.18
CA ALA A 35 -16.32 -12.05 -18.63
C ALA A 35 -15.02 -12.16 -19.43
N ALA A 36 -13.92 -11.58 -18.93
CA ALA A 36 -12.62 -11.70 -19.60
C ALA A 36 -12.08 -13.13 -19.55
N MET A 37 -12.25 -13.84 -18.44
CA MET A 37 -11.87 -15.24 -18.32
C MET A 37 -12.75 -16.15 -19.19
N ASP A 38 -14.05 -15.88 -19.28
CA ASP A 38 -14.99 -16.58 -20.16
C ASP A 38 -14.63 -16.40 -21.65
N LEU A 39 -14.11 -15.24 -22.03
CA LEU A 39 -13.57 -14.96 -23.37
C LEU A 39 -12.16 -15.57 -23.61
N GLY A 40 -11.60 -16.29 -22.63
CA GLY A 40 -10.32 -16.99 -22.74
C GLY A 40 -9.10 -16.19 -22.30
N ALA A 41 -9.27 -15.06 -21.59
CA ALA A 41 -8.13 -14.36 -20.98
C ALA A 41 -7.56 -15.17 -19.80
N THR A 42 -6.24 -15.24 -19.71
CA THR A 42 -5.57 -15.87 -18.56
C THR A 42 -5.68 -14.96 -17.32
N PRO A 43 -5.72 -15.50 -16.09
CA PRO A 43 -5.85 -14.70 -14.87
C PRO A 43 -4.80 -13.59 -14.74
N ALA A 44 -3.56 -13.85 -15.18
CA ALA A 44 -2.52 -12.83 -15.21
C ALA A 44 -2.86 -11.67 -16.16
N LYS A 45 -3.34 -11.98 -17.38
CA LYS A 45 -3.76 -10.97 -18.35
C LYS A 45 -4.95 -10.16 -17.83
N THR A 46 -5.94 -10.83 -17.26
CA THR A 46 -7.11 -10.20 -16.64
C THR A 46 -6.70 -9.26 -15.50
N PHE A 47 -5.77 -9.68 -14.64
CA PHE A 47 -5.23 -8.84 -13.57
C PHE A 47 -4.58 -7.56 -14.11
N PHE A 48 -3.65 -7.66 -15.06
CA PHE A 48 -2.94 -6.48 -15.56
C PHE A 48 -3.81 -5.57 -16.43
N GLN A 49 -4.84 -6.10 -17.12
CA GLN A 49 -5.67 -5.35 -18.05
C GLN A 49 -6.95 -4.79 -17.43
N ILE A 50 -7.48 -5.41 -16.38
CA ILE A 50 -8.77 -5.05 -15.78
C ILE A 50 -8.58 -4.65 -14.33
N THR A 51 -8.09 -5.56 -13.49
CA THR A 51 -8.01 -5.37 -12.04
C THR A 51 -7.04 -4.26 -11.67
N LEU A 52 -5.83 -4.27 -12.23
CA LEU A 52 -4.76 -3.32 -11.92
C LEU A 52 -5.13 -1.88 -12.29
N PRO A 53 -5.63 -1.56 -13.50
CA PRO A 53 -6.09 -0.21 -13.84
C PRO A 53 -7.22 0.30 -12.94
N VAL A 54 -8.12 -0.60 -12.51
CA VAL A 54 -9.25 -0.24 -11.64
C VAL A 54 -8.80 0.07 -10.21
N ILE A 55 -7.85 -0.68 -9.66
CA ILE A 55 -7.28 -0.41 -8.33
C ILE A 55 -6.20 0.68 -8.35
N LEU A 56 -5.65 1.04 -9.51
CA LEU A 56 -4.61 2.06 -9.67
C LEU A 56 -4.94 3.39 -8.95
N PRO A 57 -6.14 4.00 -9.12
CA PRO A 57 -6.49 5.22 -8.38
C PRO A 57 -6.52 5.00 -6.86
N ALA A 58 -6.88 3.81 -6.39
CA ALA A 58 -6.83 3.44 -4.98
C ALA A 58 -5.39 3.38 -4.47
N ILE A 59 -4.50 2.77 -5.25
CA ILE A 59 -3.07 2.67 -4.94
C ILE A 59 -2.45 4.07 -4.84
N VAL A 60 -2.75 4.96 -5.79
CA VAL A 60 -2.25 6.35 -5.75
C VAL A 60 -2.73 7.08 -4.51
N SER A 61 -4.01 6.91 -4.15
CA SER A 61 -4.60 7.51 -2.95
C SER A 61 -3.95 6.97 -1.66
N GLY A 62 -3.75 5.65 -1.58
CA GLY A 62 -3.05 5.00 -0.47
C GLY A 62 -1.58 5.43 -0.38
N TRP A 63 -0.91 5.59 -1.51
CA TRP A 63 0.46 6.10 -1.57
C TRP A 63 0.56 7.52 -1.03
N MET A 64 -0.37 8.42 -1.37
CA MET A 64 -0.38 9.78 -0.81
C MET A 64 -0.61 9.78 0.71
N LEU A 65 -1.48 8.89 1.20
CA LEU A 65 -1.70 8.72 2.64
C LEU A 65 -0.41 8.23 3.34
N ALA A 66 0.24 7.19 2.78
CA ALA A 66 1.51 6.67 3.31
C ALA A 66 2.62 7.72 3.29
N PHE A 67 2.72 8.53 2.22
CA PHE A 67 3.66 9.63 2.12
C PHE A 67 3.41 10.69 3.20
N THR A 68 2.14 11.04 3.44
CA THR A 68 1.76 11.98 4.49
C THR A 68 2.14 11.46 5.87
N LEU A 69 1.89 10.17 6.14
CA LEU A 69 2.29 9.52 7.39
C LEU A 69 3.82 9.46 7.56
N SER A 70 4.57 9.32 6.46
CA SER A 70 6.04 9.35 6.48
C SER A 70 6.62 10.70 6.88
N LEU A 71 5.92 11.81 6.57
CA LEU A 71 6.32 13.14 7.03
C LEU A 71 6.06 13.34 8.54
N ASP A 72 5.14 12.59 9.13
CA ASP A 72 4.79 12.61 10.56
C ASP A 72 5.54 11.55 11.39
N ASP A 73 6.47 10.81 10.78
CA ASP A 73 7.15 9.64 11.35
C ASP A 73 8.16 9.98 12.47
N LEU A 74 8.14 11.21 12.99
CA LEU A 74 8.95 11.65 14.13
C LEU A 74 8.62 10.84 15.40
N VAL A 75 7.36 10.46 15.58
CA VAL A 75 6.88 9.69 16.73
C VAL A 75 7.43 8.26 16.68
N ILE A 76 7.31 7.56 15.54
CA ILE A 76 7.79 6.19 15.39
C ILE A 76 9.32 6.16 15.48
N ALA A 77 10.00 7.09 14.79
CA ALA A 77 11.45 7.22 14.87
C ALA A 77 11.94 7.50 16.29
N SER A 78 11.26 8.35 17.08
CA SER A 78 11.67 8.64 18.46
C SER A 78 11.48 7.45 19.41
N PHE A 79 10.43 6.65 19.23
CA PHE A 79 10.18 5.46 20.07
C PHE A 79 10.98 4.22 19.65
N THR A 80 11.42 4.11 18.38
CA THR A 80 12.24 2.97 17.90
C THR A 80 13.72 3.30 17.67
N SER A 81 14.15 4.54 17.92
CA SER A 81 15.56 4.90 18.05
C SER A 81 16.05 4.50 19.45
N GLY A 82 16.96 3.53 19.50
CA GLY A 82 17.65 3.17 20.75
C GLY A 82 18.59 4.29 21.22
N PRO A 83 19.00 4.31 22.50
CA PRO A 83 19.86 5.35 23.05
C PRO A 83 21.18 5.40 22.26
N GLY A 84 21.50 6.54 21.66
CA GLY A 84 22.74 6.75 20.90
C GLY A 84 22.60 6.87 19.37
N ALA A 85 21.39 6.81 18.81
CA ALA A 85 21.16 7.13 17.40
C ALA A 85 20.82 8.63 17.23
N THR A 86 21.75 9.51 17.56
CA THR A 86 21.66 10.94 17.25
C THR A 86 22.01 11.13 15.77
N THR A 87 21.00 11.42 14.94
CA THR A 87 21.18 11.82 13.54
C THR A 87 21.22 13.35 13.36
N LEU A 88 21.26 14.10 14.45
CA LEU A 88 21.59 15.53 14.50
C LEU A 88 22.86 15.71 15.36
N PRO A 89 23.77 16.63 15.02
CA PRO A 89 24.69 17.20 16.00
C PRO A 89 23.95 18.02 17.06
#